data_AF-A0A7J9Q6T1-F1
#
_entry.id   AF-A0A7J9Q6T1-F1
#
_cell.length_a   1.000
_cell.length_b   1.000
_cell.length_c   1.000
_cell.angle_alpha   90.00
_cell.angle_beta   90.00
_cell.angle_gamma   90.00
#
_symmetry.space_group_name_H-M   'P 1'
#
loop_
_entity.id
_entity.type
_entity.pdbx_description
1 polymer ?
#
loop_
_entity_poly.entity_id
_entity_poly.type
_entity_poly.pdbx_seq_one_letter_code
_entity_poly.pdbx_strand_id
1 'polypeptide(L)'
;MSNQNKLRKLENKRIELVRNIQLCEHYKEKIIRFVQELNNQHNQGLINYEEYYYKLNRALEQKTPEQWIQDYDSSIWYYKHGLDSCEREIKKQENKAKIVPLVTILAVFMILGFGFLFLKPTITGLIIGIGEEAYTQDINLVVNESSSYEWQ
;
A
#
# COMPACT_ATOMS: atom_id res chain seq x y z
N MET A 1 -9.71 10.15 -10.54
CA MET A 1 -10.51 9.77 -9.35
C MET A 1 -9.57 9.80 -8.14
N SER A 2 -9.82 10.65 -7.13
CA SER A 2 -8.90 10.82 -5.98
C SER A 2 -8.68 9.49 -5.24
N ASN A 3 -7.45 9.22 -4.78
CA ASN A 3 -7.08 7.99 -4.06
C ASN A 3 -7.95 7.77 -2.80
N GLN A 4 -8.36 8.88 -2.17
CA GLN A 4 -9.30 8.90 -1.04
C GLN A 4 -10.70 8.37 -1.40
N ASN A 5 -11.21 8.70 -2.60
CA ASN A 5 -12.52 8.20 -3.06
C ASN A 5 -12.49 6.69 -3.30
N LYS A 6 -11.34 6.15 -3.75
CA LYS A 6 -11.17 4.72 -3.95
C LYS A 6 -11.12 3.98 -2.61
N LEU A 7 -10.36 4.48 -1.63
CA LEU A 7 -10.30 3.92 -0.29
C LEU A 7 -11.69 3.92 0.38
N ARG A 8 -12.40 5.05 0.35
CA ARG A 8 -13.77 5.15 0.90
C ARG A 8 -14.72 4.13 0.27
N LYS A 9 -14.62 3.90 -1.04
CA LYS A 9 -15.45 2.89 -1.73
C LYS A 9 -15.13 1.47 -1.26
N LEU A 10 -13.85 1.14 -1.07
CA LEU A 10 -13.43 -0.16 -0.55
C LEU A 10 -13.89 -0.37 0.90
N GLU A 11 -13.83 0.68 1.71
CA GLU A 11 -14.23 0.65 3.12
C GLU A 11 -15.75 0.49 3.28
N ASN A 12 -16.54 1.21 2.48
CA ASN A 12 -18.00 1.01 2.42
C ASN A 12 -18.35 -0.42 2.00
N LYS A 13 -17.65 -0.95 0.97
CA LYS A 13 -17.85 -2.34 0.52
C LYS A 13 -17.48 -3.34 1.62
N ARG A 14 -16.40 -3.09 2.37
CA ARG A 14 -15.99 -3.91 3.52
C ARG A 14 -17.09 -3.95 4.58
N ILE A 15 -17.66 -2.80 4.95
CA ILE A 15 -18.75 -2.70 5.93
C ILE A 15 -19.98 -3.49 5.45
N GLU A 16 -20.35 -3.34 4.17
CA GLU A 16 -21.47 -4.06 3.58
C GLU A 16 -21.29 -5.57 3.63
N LEU A 17 -20.10 -6.07 3.26
CA LEU A 17 -19.77 -7.49 3.31
C LEU A 17 -19.85 -8.05 4.74
N VAL A 18 -19.32 -7.32 5.72
CA VAL A 18 -19.40 -7.71 7.14
C VAL A 18 -20.85 -7.79 7.59
N ARG A 19 -21.66 -6.79 7.25
CA ARG A 19 -23.09 -6.78 7.56
C ARG A 19 -23.81 -7.98 6.94
N ASN A 20 -23.52 -8.31 5.68
CA ASN A 20 -24.14 -9.42 4.99
C ASN A 20 -23.74 -10.78 5.61
N ILE A 21 -22.48 -10.94 6.02
CA ILE A 21 -22.04 -12.13 6.77
C ILE A 21 -22.85 -12.29 8.05
N GLN A 22 -22.95 -11.22 8.86
CA GLN A 22 -23.71 -11.25 10.11
C GLN A 22 -25.18 -11.58 9.88
N LEU A 23 -25.77 -11.03 8.82
CA LEU A 23 -27.15 -11.32 8.45
C LEU A 23 -27.35 -12.80 8.10
N CYS A 24 -26.46 -13.37 7.29
CA CYS A 24 -26.50 -14.79 6.93
C CYS A 24 -26.31 -15.69 8.17
N GLU A 25 -25.35 -15.36 9.04
CA GLU A 25 -25.13 -16.10 10.29
C GLU A 25 -26.37 -16.07 11.19
N HIS A 26 -27.00 -14.90 11.34
CA HIS A 26 -28.21 -14.73 12.14
C HIS A 26 -29.38 -15.58 11.61
N TYR A 27 -29.64 -15.55 10.30
CA TYR A 27 -30.73 -16.35 9.73
C TYR A 27 -30.44 -17.84 9.73
N LYS A 28 -29.19 -18.25 9.48
CA LYS A 28 -28.77 -19.65 9.63
C LYS A 28 -29.03 -20.15 11.05
N GLU A 29 -28.64 -19.38 12.06
CA GLU A 29 -28.88 -19.74 13.46
C GLU A 29 -30.37 -19.82 13.78
N LYS A 30 -31.18 -18.89 13.26
CA LYS A 30 -32.64 -18.90 13.43
C LYS A 30 -33.28 -20.19 12.90
N ILE A 31 -32.83 -20.68 11.73
CA ILE A 31 -33.30 -21.94 11.17
C ILE A 31 -32.90 -23.11 12.05
N ILE A 32 -31.63 -23.17 12.47
CA ILE A 32 -31.14 -24.25 13.35
C ILE A 32 -31.97 -24.31 14.64
N ARG A 33 -32.17 -23.17 15.30
CA ARG A 33 -32.97 -23.09 16.53
C ARG A 33 -34.42 -23.51 16.30
N PHE A 34 -35.02 -23.06 15.20
CA PHE A 34 -36.40 -23.45 14.84
C PHE A 34 -36.53 -24.98 14.70
N VAL A 35 -35.61 -25.62 13.97
CA VAL A 35 -35.63 -27.07 13.75
C VAL A 35 -35.39 -27.83 15.06
N GLN A 36 -34.46 -27.36 15.89
CA GLN A 36 -34.20 -27.95 17.21
C GLN A 36 -35.42 -27.88 18.13
N GLU A 37 -36.09 -26.72 18.18
CA GLU A 37 -37.30 -26.53 18.97
C GLU A 37 -38.43 -27.44 18.49
N LEU A 38 -38.65 -27.52 17.17
CA LEU A 38 -39.68 -28.36 16.60
C LEU A 38 -39.41 -29.86 16.85
N ASN A 39 -38.15 -30.29 16.77
CA ASN A 39 -37.71 -31.63 17.14
C ASN A 39 -37.98 -31.93 18.62
N ASN A 40 -37.68 -30.98 19.52
CA ASN A 40 -37.93 -31.15 20.94
C ASN A 40 -39.42 -31.32 21.24
N GLN A 41 -40.28 -30.50 20.62
CA GLN A 41 -41.73 -30.61 20.77
C GLN A 41 -42.26 -31.98 20.31
N HIS A 42 -41.75 -32.47 19.17
CA HIS A 42 -42.14 -33.79 18.67
C HIS A 42 -41.65 -34.93 19.60
N ASN A 43 -40.40 -34.87 20.04
CA ASN A 43 -39.81 -35.89 20.91
C ASN A 43 -40.47 -35.95 22.30
N GLN A 44 -41.01 -34.82 22.77
CA GLN A 44 -41.79 -34.74 24.01
C GLN A 44 -43.26 -35.16 23.83
N GLY A 45 -43.69 -35.47 22.60
CA GLY A 45 -45.07 -35.81 22.28
C GLY A 45 -46.04 -34.62 22.32
N LEU A 46 -45.52 -33.38 22.35
CA LEU A 46 -46.33 -32.16 22.33
C LEU A 46 -47.00 -31.93 20.97
N ILE A 47 -46.35 -32.40 19.90
CA ILE A 47 -46.88 -32.40 18.53
C ILE A 47 -46.71 -33.81 17.94
N ASN A 48 -47.65 -34.20 17.09
CA ASN A 48 -47.54 -35.45 16.34
C ASN A 48 -46.68 -35.28 15.09
N TYR A 49 -46.37 -36.39 14.41
CA TYR A 49 -45.53 -36.40 13.22
C TYR A 49 -46.10 -35.55 12.06
N GLU A 50 -47.42 -35.58 11.85
CA GLU A 50 -48.07 -34.83 10.77
C GLU A 50 -47.96 -33.32 11.00
N GLU A 51 -48.19 -32.87 12.24
CA GLU A 51 -48.03 -31.47 12.63
C GLU A 51 -46.57 -31.02 12.58
N TYR A 52 -45.63 -31.86 13.02
CA TYR A 52 -44.20 -31.64 12.85
C TYR A 52 -43.83 -31.40 11.38
N TYR A 53 -44.23 -32.33 10.50
CA TYR A 53 -43.91 -32.28 9.08
C TYR A 53 -44.54 -31.05 8.40
N TYR A 54 -45.79 -30.73 8.74
CA TYR A 54 -46.48 -29.55 8.23
C TYR A 54 -45.78 -28.25 8.65
N LYS A 55 -45.44 -28.09 9.94
CA LYS A 55 -44.75 -26.90 10.46
C LYS A 55 -43.37 -26.74 9.83
N LEU A 56 -42.62 -27.84 9.70
CA LEU A 56 -41.28 -27.84 9.10
C LEU A 56 -41.34 -27.38 7.63
N ASN A 57 -42.19 -28.01 6.82
CA ASN A 57 -42.29 -27.68 5.40
C ASN A 57 -42.84 -26.29 5.13
N ARG A 58 -43.78 -25.83 5.96
CA ARG A 58 -44.34 -24.48 5.85
C ARG A 58 -43.28 -23.42 6.16
N ALA A 59 -42.46 -23.63 7.18
CA ALA A 59 -41.43 -22.67 7.58
C ALA A 59 -40.21 -22.68 6.66
N LEU A 60 -39.86 -23.83 6.08
CA LEU A 60 -38.67 -23.98 5.25
C LEU A 60 -38.97 -23.91 3.74
N GLU A 61 -40.20 -23.60 3.35
CA GLU A 61 -40.61 -23.44 1.95
C GLU A 61 -40.19 -24.63 1.06
N GLN A 62 -40.43 -25.85 1.54
CA GLN A 62 -40.07 -27.12 0.87
C GLN A 62 -38.56 -27.42 0.75
N LYS A 63 -37.67 -26.56 1.25
CA LYS A 63 -36.25 -26.89 1.39
C LYS A 63 -35.99 -27.64 2.71
N THR A 64 -34.97 -28.48 2.72
CA THR A 64 -34.52 -29.12 3.95
C THR A 64 -33.69 -28.13 4.81
N PRO A 65 -33.60 -28.34 6.14
CA PRO A 65 -32.70 -27.56 6.98
C PRO A 65 -31.26 -27.53 6.46
N GLU A 66 -30.76 -28.66 5.96
CA GLU A 66 -29.41 -28.82 5.45
C GLU A 66 -29.19 -27.98 4.19
N GLN A 67 -30.18 -27.93 3.29
CA GLN A 67 -30.12 -27.09 2.09
C GLN A 67 -30.05 -25.61 2.46
N TRP A 68 -30.88 -25.16 3.41
CA TRP A 68 -30.81 -23.78 3.91
C TRP A 68 -29.45 -23.47 4.54
N ILE A 69 -28.95 -24.36 5.38
CA ILE A 69 -27.63 -24.21 6.02
C ILE A 69 -26.53 -24.10 4.95
N GLN A 70 -26.57 -24.95 3.93
CA GLN A 70 -25.61 -24.95 2.83
C GLN A 70 -25.68 -23.66 1.99
N ASP A 71 -26.88 -23.15 1.72
CA ASP A 71 -27.08 -21.88 1.00
C ASP A 71 -26.46 -20.70 1.77
N TYR A 72 -26.68 -20.66 3.09
CA TYR A 72 -26.08 -19.64 3.96
C TYR A 72 -24.56 -19.80 4.07
N ASP A 73 -24.04 -21.01 4.22
CA ASP A 73 -22.60 -21.26 4.29
C ASP A 73 -21.90 -20.86 2.99
N SER A 74 -22.51 -21.15 1.84
CA SER A 74 -22.02 -20.74 0.54
C SER A 74 -22.00 -19.21 0.39
N SER A 75 -23.05 -18.54 0.87
CA SER A 75 -23.14 -17.07 0.86
C SER A 75 -22.10 -16.43 1.79
N ILE A 76 -21.94 -16.96 3.01
CA ILE A 76 -20.93 -16.52 3.98
C ILE A 76 -19.52 -16.69 3.40
N TRP A 77 -19.24 -17.84 2.78
CA TRP A 77 -17.96 -18.10 2.13
C TRP A 77 -17.67 -17.08 1.02
N TYR A 78 -18.65 -16.81 0.15
CA TYR A 78 -18.53 -15.81 -0.91
C TYR A 78 -18.22 -14.42 -0.36
N TYR A 79 -18.94 -13.98 0.69
CA TYR A 79 -18.70 -12.68 1.30
C TYR A 79 -17.35 -12.59 2.00
N LYS A 80 -16.89 -13.66 2.68
CA LYS A 80 -15.55 -13.72 3.28
C LYS A 80 -14.45 -13.59 2.23
N HIS A 81 -14.57 -14.27 1.10
CA HIS A 81 -13.64 -14.09 -0.02
C HIS A 81 -13.64 -12.67 -0.60
N GLY A 82 -14.82 -12.06 -0.68
CA GLY A 82 -14.97 -10.65 -1.04
C GLY A 82 -14.28 -9.70 -0.05
N LEU A 83 -14.38 -10.01 1.24
CA LEU A 83 -13.79 -9.25 2.34
C LEU A 83 -12.27 -9.29 2.26
N ASP A 84 -11.69 -10.49 2.15
CA ASP A 84 -10.24 -10.68 1.99
C ASP A 84 -9.69 -9.90 0.80
N SER A 85 -10.45 -9.88 -0.30
CA SER A 85 -10.07 -9.13 -1.50
C SER A 85 -10.10 -7.63 -1.29
N CYS A 86 -11.09 -7.12 -0.55
CA CYS A 86 -11.16 -5.71 -0.17
C CYS A 86 -9.99 -5.33 0.75
N GLU A 87 -9.68 -6.15 1.75
CA GLU A 87 -8.59 -5.89 2.69
C GLU A 87 -7.22 -5.90 2.01
N ARG A 88 -6.99 -6.83 1.08
CA ARG A 88 -5.76 -6.83 0.25
C ARG A 88 -5.63 -5.55 -0.57
N GLU A 89 -6.70 -5.09 -1.19
CA GLU A 89 -6.66 -3.86 -2.00
C GLU A 89 -6.47 -2.61 -1.13
N ILE A 90 -7.10 -2.55 0.06
CA ILE A 90 -6.88 -1.46 1.02
C ILE A 90 -5.40 -1.40 1.42
N LYS A 91 -4.82 -2.53 1.88
CA LYS A 91 -3.40 -2.61 2.24
C LYS A 91 -2.49 -2.21 1.08
N LYS A 92 -2.83 -2.60 -0.15
CA LYS A 92 -2.09 -2.21 -1.36
C LYS A 92 -2.13 -0.70 -1.60
N GLN A 93 -3.28 -0.06 -1.42
CA GLN A 93 -3.39 1.40 -1.58
C GLN A 93 -2.63 2.15 -0.47
N GLU A 94 -2.71 1.67 0.78
CA GLU A 94 -1.96 2.25 1.90
C GLU A 94 -0.45 2.12 1.70
N ASN A 95 0.03 0.95 1.26
CA ASN A 95 1.44 0.74 0.97
C ASN A 95 1.94 1.61 -0.19
N LYS A 96 1.12 1.77 -1.25
CA LYS A 96 1.44 2.69 -2.34
C LYS A 96 1.56 4.14 -1.84
N ALA A 97 0.66 4.59 -0.97
CA ALA A 97 0.71 5.93 -0.40
C ALA A 97 1.98 6.17 0.42
N LYS A 98 2.54 5.12 1.06
CA LYS A 98 3.79 5.21 1.84
C LYS A 98 5.06 5.11 0.99
N ILE A 99 5.09 4.20 0.01
CA ILE A 99 6.31 3.86 -0.75
C ILE A 99 6.59 4.88 -1.85
N VAL A 100 5.55 5.40 -2.52
CA VAL A 100 5.71 6.34 -3.64
C VAL A 100 6.55 7.57 -3.26
N PRO A 101 6.26 8.33 -2.18
CA PRO A 101 7.05 9.52 -1.85
C PRO A 101 8.51 9.17 -1.51
N LEU A 102 8.75 8.06 -0.82
CA LEU A 102 10.10 7.60 -0.47
C LEU A 102 10.93 7.32 -1.73
N VAL A 103 10.36 6.57 -2.68
CA VAL A 103 11.03 6.23 -3.95
C VAL A 103 11.29 7.50 -4.77
N THR A 104 10.33 8.43 -4.81
CA THR A 104 10.51 9.71 -5.51
C THR A 104 11.65 10.53 -4.91
N ILE A 105 11.72 10.64 -3.58
CA ILE A 105 12.82 11.36 -2.90
C ILE A 105 14.16 10.70 -3.21
N LEU A 106 14.25 9.36 -3.11
CA LEU A 106 15.46 8.62 -3.42
C LEU A 106 15.91 8.84 -4.87
N ALA A 107 14.98 8.82 -5.82
CA ALA A 107 15.26 9.07 -7.23
C ALA A 107 15.80 10.48 -7.47
N VAL A 108 15.22 11.50 -6.82
CA VAL A 108 15.71 12.88 -6.89
C VAL A 108 17.15 12.98 -6.37
N PHE A 109 17.45 12.35 -5.23
CA PHE A 109 18.82 12.32 -4.69
C PHE A 109 19.81 11.60 -5.61
N MET A 110 19.41 10.48 -6.23
CA MET A 110 20.25 9.81 -7.22
C MET A 110 20.53 10.70 -8.43
N ILE A 111 19.52 11.40 -8.95
CA ILE A 111 19.69 12.33 -10.09
C ILE A 111 20.62 13.49 -9.70
N LEU A 112 20.45 14.09 -8.53
CA LEU A 112 21.31 15.17 -8.05
C LEU A 112 22.74 14.70 -7.81
N GLY A 113 22.93 13.54 -7.18
CA GLY A 113 24.25 12.97 -6.91
C GLY A 113 24.99 12.58 -8.19
N PHE A 114 24.32 11.88 -9.10
CA PHE A 114 24.91 11.57 -10.42
C PHE A 114 25.16 12.82 -11.24
N GLY A 115 24.24 13.79 -11.22
CA GLY A 115 24.42 15.08 -11.89
C GLY A 115 25.66 15.80 -11.41
N PHE A 116 25.91 15.82 -10.09
CA PHE A 116 27.11 16.40 -9.51
C PHE A 116 28.40 15.69 -9.96
N LEU A 117 28.39 14.35 -10.02
CA LEU A 117 29.54 13.56 -10.47
C LEU A 117 29.87 13.79 -11.96
N PHE A 118 28.85 13.87 -12.82
CA PHE A 118 29.04 14.03 -14.26
C PHE A 118 29.35 15.46 -14.67
N LEU A 119 28.72 16.45 -14.05
CA LEU A 119 28.92 17.86 -14.40
C LEU A 119 30.25 18.42 -13.92
N LYS A 120 30.97 17.69 -13.03
CA LYS A 120 32.25 18.11 -12.41
C LYS A 120 32.28 19.62 -12.22
N PRO A 121 31.36 20.18 -11.40
CA PRO A 121 31.18 21.61 -11.34
C PRO A 121 32.51 22.25 -10.98
N THR A 122 33.09 22.98 -11.93
CA THR A 122 34.27 23.80 -11.67
C THR A 122 33.77 24.87 -10.72
N ILE A 123 34.13 24.76 -9.44
CA ILE A 123 33.89 25.82 -8.46
C ILE A 123 34.73 26.99 -8.98
N THR A 124 34.11 27.89 -9.73
CA THR A 124 34.72 29.15 -10.13
C THR A 124 34.78 30.00 -8.87
N GLY A 125 35.81 29.75 -8.05
CA GLY A 125 36.17 30.60 -6.95
C GLY A 125 36.50 31.97 -7.51
N LEU A 126 35.60 32.93 -7.31
CA LEU A 126 35.89 34.33 -7.62
C LEU A 126 36.92 34.81 -6.59
N ILE A 127 38.20 34.72 -6.94
CA ILE A 127 39.28 35.33 -6.17
C ILE A 127 39.38 36.78 -6.65
N ILE A 128 38.90 37.72 -5.84
CA ILE A 128 39.18 39.14 -6.05
C ILE A 128 40.62 39.37 -5.57
N GLY A 129 41.59 39.07 -6.43
CA GLY A 129 42.99 39.40 -6.21
C GLY A 129 43.22 40.84 -6.64
N ILE A 130 43.55 41.72 -5.69
CA ILE A 130 44.09 43.05 -5.97
C ILE A 130 45.45 42.81 -6.62
N GLY A 131 45.59 43.14 -7.91
CA GLY A 131 46.83 42.96 -8.64
C GLY A 131 47.91 43.87 -8.09
N GLU A 132 48.90 43.32 -7.39
CA GLU A 132 50.16 44.01 -7.17
C GLU A 132 50.97 43.93 -8.47
N GLU A 133 51.15 45.07 -9.14
CA GLU A 133 51.98 45.17 -10.34
C GLU A 133 53.45 44.84 -9.99
N ALA A 134 53.96 43.74 -10.53
CA ALA A 134 55.38 43.41 -10.41
C ALA A 134 56.17 44.14 -11.50
N TYR A 135 56.99 45.13 -11.11
CA TYR A 135 57.93 45.79 -12.02
C TYR A 135 59.22 44.95 -12.15
N THR A 136 59.48 44.43 -13.35
CA THR A 136 60.78 43.86 -13.72
C THR A 136 61.63 44.93 -14.44
N GLN A 137 62.82 45.22 -13.92
CA GLN A 137 63.77 46.15 -14.53
C GLN A 137 64.97 45.37 -15.07
N ASP A 138 65.21 45.46 -16.39
CA ASP A 138 66.41 44.93 -17.02
C ASP A 138 67.59 45.88 -16.78
N ILE A 139 68.61 45.41 -16.05
CA ILE A 139 69.84 46.15 -15.82
C ILE A 139 70.86 45.76 -16.90
N ASN A 140 71.03 46.62 -17.90
CA ASN A 140 72.11 46.49 -18.88
C ASN A 140 73.45 46.93 -18.25
N LEU A 141 74.27 45.96 -17.85
CA LEU A 141 75.65 46.18 -17.43
C LEU A 141 76.56 46.28 -18.67
N VAL A 142 77.02 47.49 -18.99
CA VAL A 142 78.09 47.69 -19.97
C VAL A 142 79.43 47.47 -19.26
N VAL A 143 79.97 46.26 -19.38
CA VAL A 143 81.32 45.93 -18.90
C VAL A 143 82.32 46.40 -19.95
N ASN A 144 83.09 47.43 -19.62
CA ASN A 144 83.98 48.11 -20.55
C ASN A 144 85.44 47.90 -20.14
N GLU A 145 85.93 46.65 -20.15
CA GLU A 145 87.35 46.33 -19.96
C GLU A 145 87.66 44.95 -20.55
N SER A 146 88.53 44.90 -21.57
CA SER A 146 89.18 43.70 -22.06
C SER A 146 90.66 43.78 -21.65
N SER A 147 91.08 42.97 -20.68
CA SER A 147 92.49 42.77 -20.37
C SER A 147 92.99 41.49 -21.04
N SER A 148 94.11 41.60 -21.75
CA SER A 148 94.81 40.52 -22.43
C SER A 148 95.53 39.66 -21.39
N TYR A 149 95.33 38.35 -21.44
CA TYR A 149 96.06 37.39 -20.60
C TYR A 149 97.23 36.82 -21.41
N GLU A 150 98.47 37.14 -21.02
CA GLU A 150 99.66 36.45 -21.53
C GLU A 150 100.00 35.28 -20.60
N TRP A 151 100.21 34.10 -21.19
CA TRP A 151 100.73 32.92 -20.48
C TRP A 151 102.27 32.93 -20.51
N GLN A 152 102.89 33.06 -19.33
CA GLN A 152 104.23 32.53 -19.05
C GLN A 152 104.20 31.76 -17.73
#